data_AF-W6W2T8-F1
#
_entry.id   AF-W6W2T8-F1
#
_cell.length_a   1.000
_cell.length_b   1.000
_cell.length_c   1.000
_cell.angle_alpha   90.00
_cell.angle_beta   90.00
_cell.angle_gamma   90.00
#
_symmetry.space_group_name_H-M   'P 1'
#
loop_
_entity.id
_entity.type
_entity.pdbx_description
1 polymer ?
#
loop_
_entity_poly.entity_id
_entity_poly.type
_entity_poly.pdbx_seq_one_letter_code
_entity_poly.pdbx_strand_id
1 'polypeptide(L)'
;MVTEYGKPFSVNGLGKKIREWCDEAGLFHCTTYGLRKAGAMIAAQNGATDDELMAIFGWTTKKQTTLYTKQANRRKLAAGSIHKVEIGTICR
;
A
#
# COMPACT_ATOMS: atom_id res chain seq x y z
N MET A 1 -16.24 10.63 10.18
CA MET A 1 -15.23 10.86 11.24
C MET A 1 -15.46 12.23 11.84
N VAL A 2 -15.72 12.28 13.14
CA VAL A 2 -15.93 13.51 13.92
C VAL A 2 -14.85 13.63 14.97
N THR A 3 -14.45 14.85 15.30
CA THR A 3 -13.55 15.16 16.41
C THR A 3 -14.23 14.84 17.74
N GLU A 4 -13.46 14.82 18.82
CA GLU A 4 -13.99 14.69 20.20
C GLU A 4 -15.02 15.78 20.55
N TYR A 5 -15.03 16.87 19.80
CA TYR A 5 -15.99 17.98 19.92
C TYR A 5 -17.20 17.85 18.99
N GLY A 6 -17.41 16.69 18.37
CA GLY A 6 -18.55 16.41 17.48
C GLY A 6 -18.51 17.12 16.12
N LYS A 7 -17.38 17.77 15.78
CA LYS A 7 -17.22 18.52 14.51
C LYS A 7 -16.50 17.69 13.45
N PRO A 8 -16.75 17.89 12.16
CA PRO A 8 -15.95 17.28 11.11
C PRO A 8 -14.47 17.67 11.25
N PHE A 9 -13.55 16.74 11.01
CA PHE A 9 -12.14 17.09 10.93
C PHE A 9 -11.88 18.00 9.72
N SER A 10 -11.08 19.04 9.93
CA SER A 10 -10.47 19.75 8.80
C SER A 10 -9.42 18.85 8.12
N VAL A 11 -9.09 19.14 6.85
CA VAL A 11 -8.09 18.38 6.09
C VAL A 11 -6.76 18.27 6.86
N ASN A 12 -6.30 19.38 7.44
CA ASN A 12 -5.08 19.41 8.25
C ASN A 12 -5.27 18.73 9.62
N GLY A 13 -6.46 18.86 10.23
CA GLY A 13 -6.76 18.26 11.53
C GLY A 13 -6.73 16.73 11.49
N LEU A 14 -7.23 16.12 10.42
CA LEU A 14 -7.19 14.66 10.25
C LEU A 14 -5.75 14.15 10.13
N GLY A 15 -4.90 14.82 9.34
CA GLY A 15 -3.50 14.46 9.20
C GLY A 15 -2.75 14.50 10.53
N LYS A 16 -2.98 15.54 11.33
CA LYS A 16 -2.42 15.67 12.68
C LYS A 16 -2.92 14.55 13.61
N LYS A 17 -4.22 14.24 13.58
CA LYS A 17 -4.75 13.18 14.45
C LYS A 17 -4.19 11.79 14.11
N ILE A 18 -4.02 11.52 12.82
CA ILE A 18 -3.37 10.27 12.37
C ILE A 18 -1.90 10.23 12.81
N ARG A 19 -1.19 11.37 12.82
CA ARG A 19 0.15 11.46 13.38
C ARG A 19 0.17 11.11 14.87
N GLU A 20 -0.71 11.74 15.66
CA GLU A 20 -0.84 11.48 17.10
C GLU A 20 -1.05 9.98 17.36
N TRP A 21 -1.97 9.33 16.62
CA TRP A 21 -2.17 7.87 16.73
C TRP A 21 -0.96 7.03 16.32
N CYS A 22 -0.19 7.47 15.31
CA CYS A 22 1.06 6.78 14.94
C CYS A 22 2.10 6.90 16.06
N ASP A 23 2.20 8.06 16.70
CA ASP A 23 3.14 8.29 17.79
C ASP A 23 2.75 7.50 19.05
N GLU A 24 1.45 7.44 19.38
CA GLU A 24 0.90 6.56 20.44
C GLU A 24 1.19 5.08 20.18
N ALA A 25 1.16 4.65 18.92
CA ALA A 25 1.52 3.28 18.52
C ALA A 25 3.04 3.03 18.43
N GLY A 26 3.88 4.03 18.74
CA GLY A 26 5.35 3.93 18.61
C GLY A 26 5.87 3.91 17.17
N LEU A 27 5.03 4.27 16.19
CA LEU A 27 5.30 4.25 14.76
C LEU A 27 5.69 5.65 14.25
N PHE A 28 6.74 6.23 14.81
CA PHE A 28 7.17 7.61 14.53
C PHE A 28 7.49 7.88 13.05
N HIS A 29 7.88 6.86 12.29
CA HIS A 29 8.21 6.96 10.87
C HIS A 29 6.97 6.95 9.95
N CYS A 30 5.80 6.59 10.45
CA CYS A 30 4.59 6.46 9.63
C CYS A 30 3.93 7.82 9.43
N THR A 31 3.87 8.30 8.17
CA THR A 31 3.12 9.51 7.82
C THR A 31 1.76 9.14 7.23
N THR A 32 0.78 10.05 7.27
CA THR A 32 -0.54 9.84 6.65
C THR A 32 -0.42 9.44 5.18
N TYR A 33 0.52 10.07 4.46
CA TYR A 33 0.81 9.74 3.07
C TYR A 33 1.49 8.38 2.92
N GLY A 34 2.40 8.03 3.84
CA GLY A 34 3.02 6.71 3.91
C GLY A 34 2.01 5.59 4.16
N LEU A 35 1.05 5.80 5.06
CA LEU A 35 -0.03 4.87 5.34
C LEU A 35 -0.91 4.63 4.11
N ARG A 36 -1.24 5.69 3.35
CA ARG A 36 -1.97 5.55 2.08
C ARG A 36 -1.20 4.68 1.08
N LYS A 37 0.10 4.89 0.93
CA LYS A 37 0.94 4.07 0.04
C LYS A 37 1.04 2.62 0.51
N ALA A 38 1.18 2.41 1.82
CA ALA A 38 1.22 1.09 2.41
C ALA A 38 -0.09 0.33 2.18
N GLY A 39 -1.23 0.97 2.41
CA GLY A 39 -2.55 0.40 2.13
C GLY A 39 -2.72 0.00 0.67
N ALA A 40 -2.28 0.85 -0.26
CA ALA A 40 -2.32 0.53 -1.69
C ALA A 40 -1.41 -0.65 -2.06
N MET A 41 -0.23 -0.75 -1.46
CA MET A 41 0.67 -1.88 -1.67
C MET A 41 0.06 -3.19 -1.13
N ILE A 42 -0.55 -3.16 0.05
CA ILE A 42 -1.23 -4.32 0.65
C ILE A 42 -2.39 -4.75 -0.24
N ALA A 43 -3.23 -3.81 -0.69
CA ALA A 43 -4.34 -4.10 -1.60
C ALA A 43 -3.84 -4.74 -2.92
N ALA A 44 -2.78 -4.19 -3.52
CA ALA A 44 -2.16 -4.76 -4.71
C ALA A 44 -1.62 -6.17 -4.47
N GLN A 45 -0.98 -6.42 -3.31
CA GLN A 45 -0.50 -7.75 -2.93
C GLN A 45 -1.64 -8.76 -2.75
N ASN A 46 -2.77 -8.31 -2.23
CA ASN A 46 -3.98 -9.13 -2.10
C ASN A 46 -4.67 -9.40 -3.45
N GLY A 47 -4.21 -8.80 -4.55
CA GLY A 47 -4.71 -9.05 -5.89
C GLY A 47 -5.62 -7.97 -6.45
N ALA A 48 -5.71 -6.80 -5.81
CA ALA A 48 -6.45 -5.68 -6.36
C ALA A 48 -5.88 -5.27 -7.73
N THR A 49 -6.77 -5.09 -8.69
CA THR A 49 -6.50 -4.58 -10.03
C THR A 49 -6.22 -3.08 -10.02
N ASP A 50 -5.67 -2.56 -11.12
CA ASP A 50 -5.42 -1.13 -11.27
C ASP A 50 -6.71 -0.30 -11.10
N ASP A 51 -7.84 -0.80 -11.60
CA ASP A 51 -9.15 -0.13 -11.53
C ASP A 51 -9.72 -0.14 -10.11
N GLU A 52 -9.58 -1.25 -9.38
CA GLU A 52 -9.97 -1.32 -7.97
C GLU A 52 -9.14 -0.39 -7.10
N LEU A 53 -7.83 -0.33 -7.33
CA LEU A 53 -6.96 0.62 -6.63
C LEU A 53 -7.32 2.08 -6.96
N MET A 54 -7.71 2.37 -8.21
CA MET A 54 -8.20 3.69 -8.58
C MET A 54 -9.48 4.05 -7.85
N ALA A 55 -10.42 3.12 -7.74
CA ALA A 55 -11.69 3.31 -7.02
C ALA A 55 -11.48 3.52 -5.51
N ILE A 56 -10.66 2.68 -4.87
CA ILE A 56 -10.44 2.69 -3.42
C ILE A 56 -9.65 3.93 -2.98
N PHE A 57 -8.61 4.30 -3.74
CA PHE A 57 -7.70 5.38 -3.35
C PHE A 57 -7.96 6.69 -4.09
N GLY A 58 -8.89 6.72 -5.05
CA GLY A 58 -9.25 7.93 -5.80
C GLY A 58 -8.16 8.39 -6.76
N TRP A 59 -7.42 7.47 -7.38
CA TRP A 59 -6.50 7.84 -8.44
C TRP A 59 -7.24 8.00 -9.76
N THR A 60 -6.93 9.06 -10.49
CA THR A 60 -7.51 9.35 -11.81
C THR A 60 -6.76 8.70 -12.96
N THR A 61 -5.51 8.29 -12.74
CA THR A 61 -4.64 7.72 -13.78
C THR A 61 -4.07 6.38 -13.35
N LYS A 62 -4.03 5.43 -14.31
CA LYS A 62 -3.45 4.10 -14.10
C LYS A 62 -1.94 4.13 -13.86
N LYS A 63 -1.24 5.18 -14.29
CA LYS A 63 0.22 5.28 -14.16
C LYS A 63 0.71 5.03 -12.73
N GLN A 64 -0.03 5.50 -11.72
CA GLN A 64 0.31 5.28 -10.32
C GLN A 64 -0.07 3.88 -9.83
N THR A 65 -1.26 3.38 -10.17
CA THR A 65 -1.72 2.06 -9.73
C THR A 65 -0.92 0.92 -10.34
N THR A 66 -0.56 1.05 -11.63
CA THR A 66 0.29 0.11 -12.34
C THR A 66 1.66 -0.09 -11.65
N LEU A 67 2.20 0.92 -10.96
CA LEU A 67 3.46 0.75 -10.21
C LEU A 67 3.28 -0.24 -9.05
N TYR A 68 2.19 -0.11 -8.30
CA TYR A 68 1.89 -1.00 -7.17
C TYR A 68 1.56 -2.41 -7.63
N THR A 69 0.70 -2.56 -8.64
CA THR A 69 0.31 -3.88 -9.16
C THR A 69 1.48 -4.59 -9.83
N LYS A 70 2.32 -3.89 -10.62
CA LYS A 70 3.56 -4.49 -11.17
C LYS A 70 4.51 -4.94 -10.08
N GLN A 71 4.70 -4.16 -9.03
CA GLN A 71 5.59 -4.56 -7.92
C GLN A 71 5.04 -5.77 -7.17
N ALA A 72 3.74 -5.80 -6.88
CA ALA A 72 3.08 -6.94 -6.25
C ALA A 72 3.18 -8.20 -7.13
N ASN A 73 2.89 -8.09 -8.43
CA ASN A 73 2.97 -9.19 -9.39
C ASN A 73 4.40 -9.71 -9.52
N ARG A 74 5.41 -8.83 -9.57
CA ARG A 74 6.82 -9.25 -9.62
C ARG A 74 7.21 -10.09 -8.41
N ARG A 75 6.76 -9.71 -7.20
CA ARG A 75 7.01 -10.48 -5.98
C ARG A 75 6.35 -11.87 -6.04
N LYS A 76 5.08 -11.93 -6.47
CA LYS A 76 4.37 -13.21 -6.65
C LYS A 76 5.05 -14.11 -7.68
N LEU A 77 5.44 -13.56 -8.82
CA LEU A 77 6.14 -14.29 -9.88
C LEU A 77 7.49 -14.81 -9.41
N ALA A 78 8.27 -14.00 -8.68
CA ALA A 78 9.55 -14.42 -8.12
C ALA A 78 9.36 -15.59 -7.14
N ALA A 79 8.44 -15.47 -6.19
CA ALA A 79 8.15 -16.54 -5.23
C ALA A 79 7.65 -17.81 -5.92
N GLY A 80 6.80 -17.67 -6.94
CA GLY A 80 6.24 -18.80 -7.69
C GLY A 80 7.17 -19.40 -8.74
N SER A 81 8.26 -18.74 -9.13
CA SER A 81 9.15 -19.21 -10.21
C SER A 81 10.56 -19.57 -9.75
N ILE A 82 10.91 -19.33 -8.48
CA ILE A 82 12.26 -19.59 -7.97
C ILE A 82 12.69 -21.05 -8.15
N HIS A 83 11.75 -21.99 -8.04
CA HIS A 83 11.98 -23.43 -8.27
C HIS A 83 12.36 -23.75 -9.72
N LYS A 84 12.04 -22.88 -10.69
CA LYS A 84 12.39 -23.09 -12.10
C LYS A 84 13.85 -22.78 -12.41
N VAL A 85 14.58 -22.20 -11.47
CA VAL A 85 16.01 -21.86 -11.58
C VAL A 85 16.89 -22.95 -10.96
N GLU A 86 16.34 -24.13 -10.64
CA GLU A 86 17.10 -25.26 -10.09
C GLU A 86 18.34 -25.59 -10.92
N ILE A 87 19.51 -25.37 -10.31
CA ILE A 87 20.85 -25.52 -10.91
C ILE A 87 21.23 -27.00 -11.10
N GLY A 88 20.41 -27.93 -10.60
CA GLY A 88 20.65 -29.38 -10.66
C GLY A 88 20.80 -29.96 -12.07
N THR A 89 20.33 -29.26 -13.11
CA THR A 89 20.42 -29.70 -14.50
C THR A 89 21.71 -29.25 -15.20
N ILE A 90 22.45 -28.28 -14.65
CA ILE A 90 23.67 -27.72 -15.28
C ILE A 90 24.94 -28.48 -14.83
N CYS A 91 24.92 -29.12 -13.66
CA CYS A 91 26.05 -29.86 -13.09
C CYS A 91 25.80 -31.38 -13.11
N ARG A 92 25.45 -31.96 -14.26
CA ARG A 92 25.40 -33.42 -14.44
C ARG A 92 26.17 -33.83 -15.68
#